data_AF-A0A2H0UUG0-F1
#
_entry.id   AF-A0A2H0UUG0-F1
#
_cell.length_a   1.000
_cell.length_b   1.000
_cell.length_c   1.000
_cell.angle_alpha   90.00
_cell.angle_beta   90.00
_cell.angle_gamma   90.00
#
_symmetry.space_group_name_H-M   'P 1'
#
loop_
_entity.id
_entity.type
_entity.pdbx_description
1 polymer ?
#
loop_
_entity_poly.entity_id
_entity_poly.type
_entity_poly.pdbx_seq_one_letter_code
_entity_poly.pdbx_strand_id
1 'polypeptide(L)'
;MTIVYLDDGHGNQLETIQISGVNVQIVNGLGVTNTTNGLGNLIVGYNEPSGAADRTGSHCIVGGVDNNYSSCGGLVVGRGNSVSAEYASVSGGAYSVASGEASSVSGGLNNLASGEASSVSGGRDNTSGGLITSVSGGNENTANADYSWVGGGFHGMTNGRWSSVTGGYNNITTGQFSSVTGGGGNIANGYQASATGGSANQANGYNSSVSGGFGVSVFDDDDWAAGSCYFCDY
;
A
#
# COMPACT_ATOMS: atom_id res chain seq x y z
N MET A 1 11.79 -21.26 31.31
CA MET A 1 11.01 -21.99 30.30
C MET A 1 10.55 -23.29 30.94
N THR A 2 9.24 -23.54 30.94
CA THR A 2 8.63 -24.77 31.46
C THR A 2 7.54 -25.22 30.51
N ILE A 3 7.23 -26.52 30.47
CA ILE A 3 6.01 -27.00 29.82
C ILE A 3 4.88 -26.93 30.84
N VAL A 4 3.77 -26.31 30.45
CA VAL A 4 2.51 -26.27 31.18
C VAL A 4 1.39 -26.81 30.30
N TYR A 5 0.24 -27.11 30.88
CA TYR A 5 -0.94 -27.52 30.14
C TYR A 5 -2.00 -26.43 30.23
N LEU A 6 -2.45 -25.92 29.09
CA LEU A 6 -3.51 -24.94 28.98
C LEU A 6 -4.77 -25.60 28.41
N ASP A 7 -5.93 -25.24 28.94
CA ASP A 7 -7.23 -25.70 28.43
C ASP A 7 -7.57 -24.99 27.10
N ASP A 8 -8.03 -25.74 26.11
CA ASP A 8 -8.40 -25.23 24.78
C ASP A 8 -9.85 -24.72 24.67
N GLY A 9 -10.57 -24.66 25.78
CA GLY A 9 -11.99 -24.32 25.86
C GLY A 9 -12.93 -25.47 25.47
N HIS A 10 -12.40 -26.65 25.12
CA HIS A 10 -13.14 -27.84 24.73
C HIS A 10 -12.85 -29.04 25.66
N GLY A 11 -12.19 -28.80 26.80
CA GLY A 11 -11.85 -29.82 27.78
C GLY A 11 -10.58 -30.62 27.46
N ASN A 12 -9.83 -30.24 26.41
CA ASN A 12 -8.51 -30.80 26.17
C ASN A 12 -7.44 -29.97 26.86
N GLN A 13 -6.35 -30.65 27.25
CA GLN A 13 -5.17 -30.02 27.84
C GLN A 13 -4.06 -29.98 26.79
N LEU A 14 -3.63 -28.78 26.40
CA LEU A 14 -2.62 -28.56 25.37
C LEU A 14 -1.26 -28.25 25.99
N GLU A 15 -0.24 -28.98 25.57
CA GLU A 15 1.15 -28.67 25.92
C GLU A 15 1.53 -27.29 25.43
N THR A 16 2.01 -26.46 26.36
CA THR A 16 2.38 -25.08 26.11
C THR A 16 3.73 -24.79 26.72
N ILE A 17 4.64 -24.23 25.94
CA ILE A 17 5.89 -23.67 26.46
C ILE A 17 5.58 -22.33 27.11
N GLN A 18 5.78 -22.23 28.43
CA GLN A 18 5.68 -20.99 29.18
C GLN A 18 7.07 -20.40 29.48
N ILE A 19 7.20 -19.10 29.21
CA ILE A 19 8.39 -18.32 29.47
C ILE A 19 7.98 -17.16 30.39
N SER A 20 8.57 -17.06 31.58
CA SER A 20 8.20 -16.08 32.60
C SER A 20 9.44 -15.40 33.20
N GLY A 21 9.31 -14.10 33.49
CA GLY A 21 10.37 -13.30 34.11
C GLY A 21 11.58 -13.01 33.20
N VAL A 22 11.52 -13.32 31.91
CA VAL A 22 12.62 -13.15 30.94
C VAL A 22 12.12 -12.70 29.56
N ASN A 23 13.00 -12.10 28.76
CA ASN A 23 12.79 -11.84 27.33
C ASN A 23 13.17 -13.07 26.49
N VAL A 24 12.59 -13.20 25.29
CA VAL A 24 13.00 -14.19 24.28
C VAL A 24 13.72 -13.48 23.16
N GLN A 25 14.92 -13.95 22.80
CA GLN A 25 15.71 -13.43 21.70
C GLN A 25 16.05 -14.56 20.74
N ILE A 26 15.73 -14.39 19.45
CA ILE A 26 16.12 -15.30 18.38
C ILE A 26 17.16 -14.58 17.52
N VAL A 27 18.38 -15.08 17.52
CA VAL A 27 19.51 -14.46 16.80
C VAL A 27 19.83 -15.25 15.53
N ASN A 28 20.22 -14.55 14.46
CA ASN A 28 20.65 -15.19 13.23
C ASN A 28 22.09 -15.74 13.28
N GLY A 29 22.86 -15.38 14.33
CA GLY A 29 24.20 -15.88 14.59
C GLY A 29 25.35 -15.16 13.87
N LEU A 30 25.08 -14.09 13.11
CA LEU A 30 26.11 -13.36 12.35
C LEU A 30 26.70 -12.14 13.09
N GLY A 31 26.15 -11.78 14.25
CA GLY A 31 26.64 -10.67 15.07
C GLY A 31 26.35 -9.28 14.53
N VAL A 32 25.58 -9.16 13.44
CA VAL A 32 25.20 -7.89 12.78
C VAL A 32 23.73 -7.95 12.36
N THR A 33 22.99 -6.84 12.49
CA THR A 33 21.53 -6.77 12.28
C THR A 33 21.10 -6.87 10.81
N ASN A 34 21.83 -6.26 9.88
CA ASN A 34 21.44 -6.18 8.48
C ASN A 34 22.11 -7.29 7.66
N THR A 35 21.88 -8.53 8.08
CA THR A 35 22.41 -9.73 7.42
C THR A 35 21.31 -10.77 7.26
N THR A 36 21.40 -11.54 6.19
CA THR A 36 20.43 -12.58 5.83
C THR A 36 21.11 -13.94 5.75
N ASN A 37 20.58 -14.93 6.46
CA ASN A 37 21.02 -16.33 6.37
C ASN A 37 19.88 -17.33 6.62
N GLY A 38 18.63 -16.88 6.55
CA GLY A 38 17.44 -17.69 6.83
C GLY A 38 17.15 -17.95 8.32
N LEU A 39 18.07 -17.58 9.22
CA LEU A 39 17.93 -17.77 10.67
C LEU A 39 17.54 -16.48 11.38
N GLY A 40 17.21 -16.58 12.68
CA GLY A 40 16.79 -15.43 13.48
C GLY A 40 15.30 -15.09 13.34
N ASN A 41 14.49 -15.97 12.75
CA ASN A 41 13.07 -15.74 12.48
C ASN A 41 12.18 -16.39 13.55
N LEU A 42 11.02 -15.78 13.84
CA LEU A 42 9.91 -16.43 14.54
C LEU A 42 8.91 -16.93 13.49
N ILE A 43 8.72 -18.25 13.41
CA ILE A 43 7.82 -18.89 12.45
C ILE A 43 6.64 -19.51 13.21
N VAL A 44 5.42 -19.10 12.87
CA VAL A 44 4.17 -19.63 13.44
C VAL A 44 3.45 -20.48 12.39
N GLY A 45 3.32 -21.77 12.67
CA GLY A 45 2.81 -22.77 11.71
C GLY A 45 3.93 -23.39 10.86
N TYR A 46 3.56 -24.07 9.79
CA TYR A 46 4.50 -24.86 8.98
C TYR A 46 5.29 -24.05 7.95
N ASN A 47 4.91 -22.79 7.69
CA ASN A 47 5.54 -21.93 6.68
C ASN A 47 5.74 -22.73 5.37
N GLU A 48 4.69 -23.34 4.86
CA GLU A 48 4.77 -24.26 3.72
C GLU A 48 5.15 -23.50 2.44
N PRO A 49 6.10 -23.94 1.61
CA PRO A 49 6.38 -23.30 0.32
C PRO A 49 5.58 -23.93 -0.83
N SER A 50 5.08 -23.11 -1.74
CA SER A 50 4.65 -23.53 -3.08
C SER A 50 5.78 -23.28 -4.09
N GLY A 51 6.51 -24.33 -4.47
CA GLY A 51 7.57 -24.24 -5.49
C GLY A 51 8.88 -23.61 -4.98
N ALA A 52 9.57 -22.84 -5.84
CA ALA A 52 10.81 -22.15 -5.47
C ALA A 52 10.49 -20.94 -4.60
N ALA A 53 10.72 -21.06 -3.28
CA ALA A 53 10.50 -19.99 -2.31
C ALA A 53 11.81 -19.27 -1.98
N ASP A 54 11.78 -17.94 -1.92
CA ASP A 54 12.90 -17.11 -1.45
C ASP A 54 12.69 -16.78 0.03
N ARG A 55 13.38 -17.54 0.89
CA ARG A 55 13.25 -17.50 2.37
C ARG A 55 14.61 -17.30 3.04
N THR A 56 15.44 -16.50 2.39
CA THR A 56 16.80 -16.19 2.83
C THR A 56 16.82 -15.14 3.95
N GLY A 57 15.69 -14.47 4.20
CA GLY A 57 15.56 -13.39 5.17
C GLY A 57 15.79 -13.79 6.63
N SER A 58 16.07 -12.78 7.45
CA SER A 58 16.38 -12.92 8.87
C SER A 58 15.63 -11.89 9.71
N HIS A 59 15.48 -12.13 11.00
CA HIS A 59 14.78 -11.21 11.92
C HIS A 59 13.31 -10.98 11.55
N CYS A 60 12.67 -11.97 10.92
CA CYS A 60 11.29 -11.89 10.48
C CYS A 60 10.32 -12.54 11.46
N ILE A 61 9.09 -12.03 11.49
CA ILE A 61 7.92 -12.73 12.02
C ILE A 61 7.13 -13.28 10.83
N VAL A 62 6.93 -14.60 10.81
CA VAL A 62 6.37 -15.31 9.66
C VAL A 62 5.16 -16.14 10.12
N GLY A 63 4.04 -16.04 9.40
CA GLY A 63 2.86 -16.86 9.67
C GLY A 63 2.06 -17.19 8.41
N GLY A 64 1.44 -18.37 8.36
CA GLY A 64 0.66 -18.81 7.20
C GLY A 64 1.47 -19.63 6.19
N VAL A 65 1.08 -19.55 4.91
CA VAL A 65 1.58 -20.45 3.84
C VAL A 65 2.07 -19.67 2.63
N ASP A 66 3.00 -20.26 1.89
CA ASP A 66 3.54 -19.75 0.62
C ASP A 66 4.21 -18.37 0.69
N ASN A 67 4.55 -17.90 1.89
CA ASN A 67 5.17 -16.59 2.05
C ASN A 67 6.67 -16.63 1.70
N ASN A 68 7.13 -15.54 1.09
CA ASN A 68 8.53 -15.26 0.75
C ASN A 68 9.05 -14.10 1.61
N TYR A 69 10.30 -14.22 2.06
CA TYR A 69 10.97 -13.20 2.84
C TYR A 69 12.49 -13.30 2.61
N SER A 70 13.08 -12.28 1.99
CA SER A 70 14.48 -12.33 1.53
C SER A 70 15.37 -11.21 2.05
N SER A 71 14.83 -10.35 2.92
CA SER A 71 15.56 -9.28 3.59
C SER A 71 15.51 -9.40 5.12
N CYS A 72 15.88 -8.35 5.84
CA CYS A 72 15.94 -8.34 7.30
C CYS A 72 14.80 -7.52 7.95
N GLY A 73 14.35 -7.97 9.13
CA GLY A 73 13.42 -7.21 9.98
C GLY A 73 11.98 -7.16 9.49
N GLY A 74 11.54 -8.15 8.70
CA GLY A 74 10.22 -8.14 8.07
C GLY A 74 9.09 -8.76 8.88
N LEU A 75 7.84 -8.45 8.52
CA LEU A 75 6.63 -9.16 8.96
C LEU A 75 5.92 -9.71 7.73
N VAL A 76 5.65 -11.02 7.68
CA VAL A 76 4.88 -11.59 6.58
C VAL A 76 3.88 -12.64 7.08
N VAL A 77 2.60 -12.30 6.95
CA VAL A 77 1.49 -13.14 7.42
C VAL A 77 0.46 -13.30 6.31
N GLY A 78 -0.15 -14.47 6.20
CA GLY A 78 -1.21 -14.75 5.22
C GLY A 78 -0.79 -15.82 4.20
N ARG A 79 -1.23 -15.66 2.95
CA ARG A 79 -0.99 -16.64 1.89
C ARG A 79 -0.26 -16.03 0.69
N GLY A 80 0.90 -16.57 0.35
CA GLY A 80 1.58 -16.19 -0.90
C GLY A 80 2.10 -14.75 -0.91
N ASN A 81 2.33 -14.14 0.25
CA ASN A 81 2.83 -12.77 0.37
C ASN A 81 4.36 -12.74 0.25
N SER A 82 4.93 -11.61 -0.19
CA SER A 82 6.37 -11.43 -0.35
C SER A 82 6.87 -10.16 0.33
N VAL A 83 7.95 -10.28 1.09
CA VAL A 83 8.68 -9.16 1.71
C VAL A 83 10.15 -9.24 1.29
N SER A 84 10.64 -8.28 0.50
CA SER A 84 11.98 -8.36 -0.11
C SER A 84 12.90 -7.17 0.19
N ALA A 85 12.49 -6.25 1.07
CA ALA A 85 13.28 -5.10 1.47
C ALA A 85 13.38 -4.97 3.00
N GLU A 86 14.35 -4.19 3.47
CA GLU A 86 14.57 -4.01 4.91
C GLU A 86 13.33 -3.38 5.56
N TYR A 87 12.92 -3.94 6.70
CA TYR A 87 11.80 -3.44 7.51
C TYR A 87 10.42 -3.43 6.81
N ALA A 88 10.29 -4.08 5.66
CA ALA A 88 9.03 -4.17 4.96
C ALA A 88 8.05 -5.13 5.65
N SER A 89 6.74 -4.90 5.47
CA SER A 89 5.71 -5.70 6.13
C SER A 89 4.49 -6.00 5.25
N VAL A 90 4.00 -7.23 5.36
CA VAL A 90 2.68 -7.64 4.91
C VAL A 90 1.96 -8.30 6.08
N SER A 91 0.97 -7.61 6.65
CA SER A 91 0.34 -8.02 7.92
C SER A 91 -0.74 -9.10 7.75
N GLY A 92 -1.17 -9.39 6.52
CA GLY A 92 -2.22 -10.37 6.23
C GLY A 92 -2.60 -10.41 4.77
N GLY A 93 -3.72 -11.07 4.46
CA GLY A 93 -4.24 -11.16 3.10
C GLY A 93 -3.51 -12.19 2.23
N ALA A 94 -3.58 -12.00 0.91
CA ALA A 94 -2.96 -12.91 -0.03
C ALA A 94 -2.27 -12.20 -1.21
N TYR A 95 -1.19 -12.82 -1.69
CA TYR A 95 -0.47 -12.44 -2.91
C TYR A 95 0.00 -10.98 -2.96
N SER A 96 0.22 -10.38 -1.80
CA SER A 96 0.69 -9.00 -1.70
C SER A 96 2.21 -8.95 -1.58
N VAL A 97 2.80 -7.87 -2.08
CA VAL A 97 4.25 -7.67 -2.15
C VAL A 97 4.61 -6.34 -1.50
N ALA A 98 5.50 -6.37 -0.52
CA ALA A 98 6.16 -5.21 0.05
C ALA A 98 7.66 -5.28 -0.29
N SER A 99 8.10 -4.46 -1.24
CA SER A 99 9.45 -4.53 -1.83
C SER A 99 10.25 -3.24 -1.74
N GLY A 100 9.69 -2.17 -1.16
CA GLY A 100 10.43 -0.96 -0.81
C GLY A 100 10.91 -1.00 0.65
N GLU A 101 12.01 -0.32 0.96
CA GLU A 101 12.48 -0.19 2.35
C GLU A 101 11.38 0.44 3.22
N ALA A 102 11.12 -0.12 4.39
CA ALA A 102 10.05 0.29 5.30
C ALA A 102 8.64 0.36 4.66
N SER A 103 8.42 -0.33 3.54
CA SER A 103 7.11 -0.39 2.88
C SER A 103 6.13 -1.29 3.64
N SER A 104 4.83 -1.05 3.48
CA SER A 104 3.81 -1.84 4.18
C SER A 104 2.57 -2.14 3.35
N VAL A 105 2.05 -3.35 3.52
CA VAL A 105 0.71 -3.74 3.10
C VAL A 105 -0.03 -4.30 4.31
N SER A 106 -1.15 -3.68 4.70
CA SER A 106 -1.88 -4.16 5.89
C SER A 106 -2.72 -5.41 5.62
N GLY A 107 -3.12 -5.66 4.36
CA GLY A 107 -3.86 -6.86 3.96
C GLY A 107 -4.45 -6.77 2.56
N GLY A 108 -5.50 -7.55 2.29
CA GLY A 108 -6.20 -7.57 1.01
C GLY A 108 -5.67 -8.62 0.02
N LEU A 109 -5.83 -8.36 -1.27
CA LEU A 109 -5.47 -9.28 -2.35
C LEU A 109 -4.61 -8.56 -3.40
N ASN A 110 -3.46 -9.11 -3.77
CA ASN A 110 -2.61 -8.61 -4.86
C ASN A 110 -2.19 -7.13 -4.72
N ASN A 111 -1.90 -6.66 -3.52
CA ASN A 111 -1.44 -5.28 -3.34
C ASN A 111 0.10 -5.20 -3.45
N LEU A 112 0.61 -4.12 -4.03
CA LEU A 112 2.04 -3.86 -4.21
C LEU A 112 2.45 -2.55 -3.52
N ALA A 113 3.33 -2.62 -2.53
CA ALA A 113 4.02 -1.47 -1.96
C ALA A 113 5.51 -1.56 -2.32
N SER A 114 5.92 -0.89 -3.40
CA SER A 114 7.28 -1.03 -3.96
C SER A 114 8.17 0.19 -3.75
N GLY A 115 7.60 1.35 -3.42
CA GLY A 115 8.38 2.55 -3.08
C GLY A 115 8.93 2.49 -1.64
N GLU A 116 10.05 3.16 -1.40
CA GLU A 116 10.55 3.37 -0.03
C GLU A 116 9.49 4.12 0.81
N ALA A 117 9.26 3.64 2.04
CA ALA A 117 8.23 4.12 2.96
C ALA A 117 6.82 4.20 2.34
N SER A 118 6.55 3.41 1.29
CA SER A 118 5.23 3.33 0.65
C SER A 118 4.25 2.48 1.46
N SER A 119 2.95 2.73 1.30
CA SER A 119 1.93 2.00 2.06
C SER A 119 0.68 1.68 1.24
N VAL A 120 0.16 0.47 1.39
CA VAL A 120 -1.18 0.09 0.94
C VAL A 120 -1.97 -0.43 2.12
N SER A 121 -3.05 0.25 2.51
CA SER A 121 -3.84 -0.14 3.69
C SER A 121 -4.72 -1.37 3.44
N GLY A 122 -4.99 -1.74 2.19
CA GLY A 122 -5.77 -2.94 1.85
C GLY A 122 -6.40 -2.87 0.46
N GLY A 123 -7.50 -3.60 0.27
CA GLY A 123 -8.22 -3.66 -1.01
C GLY A 123 -7.67 -4.71 -1.97
N ARG A 124 -7.91 -4.52 -3.28
CA ARG A 124 -7.51 -5.46 -4.33
C ARG A 124 -6.71 -4.76 -5.43
N ASP A 125 -5.58 -5.33 -5.85
CA ASP A 125 -4.77 -4.86 -6.99
C ASP A 125 -4.32 -3.39 -6.88
N ASN A 126 -4.04 -2.90 -5.67
CA ASN A 126 -3.56 -1.52 -5.49
C ASN A 126 -2.02 -1.46 -5.51
N THR A 127 -1.47 -0.38 -6.05
CA THR A 127 -0.01 -0.14 -6.16
C THR A 127 0.40 1.18 -5.53
N SER A 128 1.36 1.15 -4.60
CA SER A 128 2.06 2.30 -4.05
C SER A 128 3.53 2.22 -4.47
N GLY A 129 3.88 2.93 -5.54
CA GLY A 129 5.14 2.75 -6.28
C GLY A 129 6.22 3.79 -6.04
N GLY A 130 5.85 5.03 -5.69
CA GLY A 130 6.80 6.13 -5.45
C GLY A 130 7.31 6.22 -4.01
N LEU A 131 8.33 7.05 -3.77
CA LEU A 131 8.84 7.33 -2.43
C LEU A 131 7.74 7.97 -1.55
N ILE A 132 7.53 7.45 -0.34
CA ILE A 132 6.57 7.98 0.65
C ILE A 132 5.16 8.12 0.03
N THR A 133 4.75 7.13 -0.77
CA THR A 133 3.41 7.06 -1.35
C THR A 133 2.42 6.35 -0.43
N SER A 134 1.13 6.61 -0.62
CA SER A 134 0.10 5.85 0.09
C SER A 134 -1.13 5.60 -0.76
N VAL A 135 -1.67 4.39 -0.66
CA VAL A 135 -3.00 4.02 -1.15
C VAL A 135 -3.84 3.51 0.02
N SER A 136 -4.92 4.22 0.35
CA SER A 136 -5.74 3.89 1.52
C SER A 136 -6.68 2.68 1.29
N GLY A 137 -6.83 2.21 0.05
CA GLY A 137 -7.59 0.99 -0.27
C GLY A 137 -8.27 1.06 -1.63
N GLY A 138 -9.41 0.39 -1.77
CA GLY A 138 -10.18 0.33 -3.01
C GLY A 138 -9.69 -0.76 -3.97
N ASN A 139 -9.91 -0.57 -5.27
CA ASN A 139 -9.52 -1.52 -6.29
C ASN A 139 -8.79 -0.86 -7.47
N GLU A 140 -7.65 -1.43 -7.87
CA GLU A 140 -6.86 -0.99 -9.02
C GLU A 140 -6.34 0.46 -8.92
N ASN A 141 -6.13 0.96 -7.70
CA ASN A 141 -5.59 2.29 -7.47
C ASN A 141 -4.05 2.30 -7.52
N THR A 142 -3.45 3.34 -8.07
CA THR A 142 -2.00 3.42 -8.32
C THR A 142 -1.43 4.77 -7.92
N ALA A 143 -0.53 4.81 -6.93
CA ALA A 143 0.24 5.98 -6.54
C ALA A 143 1.71 5.84 -6.96
N ASN A 144 2.09 6.36 -8.13
CA ASN A 144 3.41 6.13 -8.74
C ASN A 144 4.45 7.20 -8.40
N ALA A 145 4.03 8.45 -8.20
CA ALA A 145 4.96 9.56 -8.01
C ALA A 145 5.25 9.80 -6.52
N ASP A 146 6.45 10.29 -6.21
CA ASP A 146 6.85 10.54 -4.83
C ASP A 146 5.86 11.45 -4.10
N TYR A 147 5.61 11.14 -2.83
CA TYR A 147 4.71 11.88 -1.94
C TYR A 147 3.26 11.96 -2.44
N SER A 148 2.86 11.12 -3.40
CA SER A 148 1.50 11.09 -3.92
C SER A 148 0.60 10.16 -3.12
N TRP A 149 -0.71 10.42 -3.19
CA TRP A 149 -1.71 9.69 -2.40
C TRP A 149 -2.98 9.39 -3.20
N VAL A 150 -3.46 8.15 -3.08
CA VAL A 150 -4.81 7.77 -3.53
C VAL A 150 -5.65 7.32 -2.33
N GLY A 151 -6.74 8.04 -2.06
CA GLY A 151 -7.62 7.76 -0.91
C GLY A 151 -8.51 6.53 -1.09
N GLY A 152 -8.72 6.05 -2.32
CA GLY A 152 -9.45 4.82 -2.60
C GLY A 152 -10.29 4.93 -3.87
N GLY A 153 -11.40 4.19 -3.92
CA GLY A 153 -12.25 4.10 -5.12
C GLY A 153 -11.79 3.02 -6.09
N PHE A 154 -12.10 3.21 -7.38
CA PHE A 154 -11.75 2.29 -8.46
C PHE A 154 -10.90 3.02 -9.50
N HIS A 155 -9.70 2.50 -9.76
CA HIS A 155 -8.84 2.95 -10.86
C HIS A 155 -8.36 4.42 -10.74
N GLY A 156 -8.12 4.92 -9.53
CA GLY A 156 -7.48 6.22 -9.30
C GLY A 156 -5.97 6.15 -9.52
N MET A 157 -5.37 7.13 -10.19
CA MET A 157 -3.94 7.13 -10.53
C MET A 157 -3.27 8.49 -10.25
N THR A 158 -2.13 8.48 -9.54
CA THR A 158 -1.30 9.67 -9.31
C THR A 158 0.11 9.49 -9.89
N ASN A 159 0.44 10.30 -10.90
CA ASN A 159 1.75 10.33 -11.58
C ASN A 159 2.50 11.65 -11.38
N GLY A 160 1.88 12.66 -10.73
CA GLY A 160 2.54 13.90 -10.34
C GLY A 160 3.10 13.85 -8.92
N ARG A 161 4.30 14.38 -8.70
CA ARG A 161 4.87 14.47 -7.35
C ARG A 161 3.99 15.34 -6.45
N TRP A 162 3.75 14.93 -5.21
CA TRP A 162 2.81 15.59 -4.28
C TRP A 162 1.37 15.72 -4.80
N SER A 163 0.98 14.93 -5.79
CA SER A 163 -0.39 14.94 -6.29
C SER A 163 -1.31 14.02 -5.49
N SER A 164 -2.62 14.24 -5.60
CA SER A 164 -3.60 13.44 -4.86
C SER A 164 -4.87 13.13 -5.65
N VAL A 165 -5.37 11.91 -5.48
CA VAL A 165 -6.72 11.52 -5.87
C VAL A 165 -7.44 11.08 -4.60
N THR A 166 -8.46 11.82 -4.16
CA THR A 166 -9.17 11.47 -2.91
C THR A 166 -10.02 10.19 -3.07
N GLY A 167 -10.61 9.97 -4.24
CA GLY A 167 -11.37 8.76 -4.54
C GLY A 167 -12.14 8.84 -5.86
N GLY A 168 -13.18 8.01 -6.02
CA GLY A 168 -14.05 7.99 -7.20
C GLY A 168 -13.71 6.91 -8.21
N TYR A 169 -14.02 7.16 -9.48
CA TYR A 169 -13.83 6.22 -10.58
C TYR A 169 -12.89 6.81 -11.64
N ASN A 170 -11.79 6.15 -11.95
CA ASN A 170 -10.91 6.49 -13.09
C ASN A 170 -10.41 7.94 -13.08
N ASN A 171 -9.98 8.45 -11.92
CA ASN A 171 -9.47 9.80 -11.77
C ASN A 171 -7.93 9.81 -11.84
N ILE A 172 -7.35 10.78 -12.55
CA ILE A 172 -5.91 10.79 -12.86
C ILE A 172 -5.30 12.15 -12.52
N THR A 173 -4.16 12.16 -11.84
CA THR A 173 -3.30 13.35 -11.71
C THR A 173 -1.95 13.09 -12.38
N THR A 174 -1.48 14.01 -13.21
CA THR A 174 -0.11 13.92 -13.78
C THR A 174 0.73 15.14 -13.45
N GLY A 175 0.11 16.29 -13.15
CA GLY A 175 0.81 17.50 -12.74
C GLY A 175 1.38 17.42 -11.33
N GLN A 176 2.52 18.04 -11.10
CA GLN A 176 3.06 18.20 -9.75
C GLN A 176 2.12 19.07 -8.90
N PHE A 177 1.89 18.70 -7.64
CA PHE A 177 0.90 19.34 -6.74
C PHE A 177 -0.55 19.33 -7.24
N SER A 178 -0.87 18.59 -8.29
CA SER A 178 -2.23 18.54 -8.82
C SER A 178 -3.15 17.69 -7.95
N SER A 179 -4.47 17.93 -8.04
CA SER A 179 -5.44 17.20 -7.23
C SER A 179 -6.73 16.88 -7.97
N VAL A 180 -7.29 15.71 -7.66
CA VAL A 180 -8.66 15.34 -8.01
C VAL A 180 -9.40 14.91 -6.74
N THR A 181 -10.48 15.60 -6.39
CA THR A 181 -11.22 15.33 -5.15
C THR A 181 -12.21 14.16 -5.29
N GLY A 182 -12.66 13.83 -6.50
CA GLY A 182 -13.58 12.72 -6.70
C GLY A 182 -14.24 12.72 -8.08
N GLY A 183 -15.41 12.08 -8.17
CA GLY A 183 -16.15 11.97 -9.43
C GLY A 183 -15.64 10.84 -10.33
N GLY A 184 -15.89 10.96 -11.64
CA GLY A 184 -15.63 9.90 -12.61
C GLY A 184 -14.90 10.36 -13.87
N GLY A 185 -13.66 9.93 -14.09
CA GLY A 185 -12.92 10.25 -15.31
C GLY A 185 -12.31 11.66 -15.31
N ASN A 186 -12.02 12.25 -14.16
CA ASN A 186 -11.44 13.58 -14.08
C ASN A 186 -9.90 13.52 -14.14
N ILE A 187 -9.29 14.49 -14.81
CA ILE A 187 -7.84 14.54 -15.05
C ILE A 187 -7.30 15.92 -14.65
N ALA A 188 -6.26 15.96 -13.81
CA ALA A 188 -5.50 17.18 -13.51
C ALA A 188 -4.05 17.03 -14.00
N ASN A 189 -3.74 17.64 -15.15
CA ASN A 189 -2.45 17.51 -15.83
C ASN A 189 -1.48 18.66 -15.55
N GLY A 190 -1.99 19.87 -15.35
CA GLY A 190 -1.14 21.04 -15.12
C GLY A 190 -0.45 21.03 -13.75
N TYR A 191 0.69 21.71 -13.64
CA TYR A 191 1.30 22.00 -12.34
C TYR A 191 0.30 22.77 -11.47
N GLN A 192 0.09 22.33 -10.23
CA GLN A 192 -0.91 22.87 -9.30
C GLN A 192 -2.37 22.84 -9.81
N ALA A 193 -2.67 22.07 -10.86
CA ALA A 193 -4.02 21.99 -11.40
C ALA A 193 -4.99 21.23 -10.47
N SER A 194 -6.28 21.59 -10.50
CA SER A 194 -7.29 20.91 -9.69
C SER A 194 -8.56 20.58 -10.47
N ALA A 195 -9.12 19.40 -10.21
CA ALA A 195 -10.46 19.02 -10.65
C ALA A 195 -11.26 18.48 -9.46
N THR A 196 -12.19 19.29 -8.93
CA THR A 196 -12.87 18.97 -7.66
C THR A 196 -13.98 17.92 -7.77
N GLY A 197 -14.41 17.55 -8.97
CA GLY A 197 -15.44 16.52 -9.13
C GLY A 197 -16.12 16.54 -10.49
N GLY A 198 -17.34 16.00 -10.55
CA GLY A 198 -18.07 15.82 -11.81
C GLY A 198 -17.55 14.63 -12.61
N SER A 199 -17.71 14.66 -13.93
CA SER A 199 -17.25 13.57 -14.79
C SER A 199 -16.59 14.09 -16.07
N ALA A 200 -15.50 13.41 -16.48
CA ALA A 200 -14.77 13.71 -17.71
C ALA A 200 -14.18 15.14 -17.78
N ASN A 201 -13.83 15.74 -16.64
CA ASN A 201 -13.26 17.08 -16.60
C ASN A 201 -11.73 17.06 -16.68
N GLN A 202 -11.10 18.07 -17.30
CA GLN A 202 -9.66 18.15 -17.52
C GLN A 202 -9.10 19.53 -17.15
N ALA A 203 -8.18 19.60 -16.19
CA ALA A 203 -7.44 20.81 -15.84
C ALA A 203 -5.98 20.68 -16.35
N ASN A 204 -5.67 21.28 -17.50
CA ASN A 204 -4.41 21.06 -18.22
C ASN A 204 -3.38 22.19 -18.07
N GLY A 205 -3.82 23.42 -17.86
CA GLY A 205 -2.93 24.58 -17.69
C GLY A 205 -2.25 24.64 -16.32
N TYR A 206 -1.14 25.37 -16.21
CA TYR A 206 -0.51 25.71 -14.93
C TYR A 206 -1.52 26.43 -14.03
N ASN A 207 -1.64 26.08 -12.75
CA ASN A 207 -2.63 26.63 -11.82
C ASN A 207 -4.11 26.51 -12.25
N SER A 208 -4.43 25.73 -13.29
CA SER A 208 -5.81 25.66 -13.79
C SER A 208 -6.76 24.93 -12.83
N SER A 209 -8.03 25.31 -12.84
CA SER A 209 -9.04 24.71 -11.97
C SER A 209 -10.33 24.39 -12.71
N VAL A 210 -10.84 23.17 -12.52
CA VAL A 210 -12.21 22.80 -12.90
C VAL A 210 -13.03 22.47 -11.66
N SER A 211 -14.02 23.32 -11.36
CA SER A 211 -14.83 23.16 -10.15
C SER A 211 -15.82 21.99 -10.20
N GLY A 212 -16.10 21.47 -11.40
CA GLY A 212 -17.01 20.35 -11.64
C GLY A 212 -17.73 20.47 -12.98
N GLY A 213 -18.68 19.58 -13.25
CA GLY A 213 -19.44 19.54 -14.52
C GLY A 213 -19.25 18.22 -15.26
N PHE A 214 -19.64 18.21 -16.54
CA PHE A 214 -19.44 17.10 -17.47
C PHE A 214 -18.66 17.57 -18.70
N GLY A 215 -17.46 17.01 -18.91
CA GLY A 215 -16.67 17.27 -20.13
C GLY A 215 -16.01 18.65 -20.18
N VAL A 216 -15.81 19.32 -19.04
CA VAL A 216 -15.19 20.65 -18.98
C VAL A 216 -13.68 20.53 -19.08
N SER A 217 -13.05 21.23 -20.01
CA SER A 217 -11.59 21.22 -20.19
C SER A 217 -11.01 22.63 -20.18
N VAL A 218 -9.97 22.84 -19.38
CA VAL A 218 -9.21 24.09 -19.27
C VAL A 218 -7.77 23.83 -19.72
N PHE A 219 -7.22 24.70 -20.57
CA PHE A 219 -5.87 24.55 -21.13
C PHE A 219 -4.93 25.71 -20.79
N ASP A 220 -5.48 26.89 -20.54
CA ASP A 220 -4.69 28.08 -20.28
C ASP A 220 -4.21 28.12 -18.82
N ASP A 221 -3.07 28.78 -18.61
CA ASP A 221 -2.50 28.99 -17.30
C ASP A 221 -3.37 29.95 -16.47
N ASP A 222 -3.48 29.69 -15.17
CA ASP A 222 -4.28 30.44 -14.20
C ASP A 222 -5.80 30.52 -14.55
N ASP A 223 -6.29 29.65 -15.44
CA ASP A 223 -7.67 29.65 -15.91
C ASP A 223 -8.60 28.76 -15.07
N TRP A 224 -9.89 29.09 -15.08
CA TRP A 224 -10.93 28.42 -14.31
C TRP A 224 -12.18 28.16 -15.15
N ALA A 225 -12.73 26.95 -15.00
CA ALA A 225 -14.03 26.61 -15.55
C ALA A 225 -14.89 25.79 -14.59
N ALA A 226 -16.19 25.80 -14.85
CA ALA A 226 -17.18 24.93 -14.23
C ALA A 226 -18.22 24.53 -15.28
N GLY A 227 -18.98 23.46 -14.98
CA GLY A 227 -20.13 23.06 -15.79
C GLY A 227 -21.19 24.15 -15.91
N SER A 228 -22.19 23.93 -16.77
CA SER A 228 -23.22 24.92 -17.06
C SER A 228 -23.96 25.37 -15.80
N CYS A 229 -23.96 26.69 -15.60
CA CYS A 229 -24.74 27.36 -14.56
C CYS A 229 -26.22 27.34 -14.95
N TYR A 230 -27.09 26.81 -14.07
CA TYR A 230 -28.54 26.71 -14.30
C TYR A 230 -29.27 28.09 -14.28
N PHE A 231 -28.54 29.21 -14.08
CA PHE A 231 -29.10 30.56 -13.94
C PHE A 231 -28.41 31.65 -14.79
N CYS A 232 -27.75 31.29 -15.90
CA CYS A 232 -27.21 32.29 -16.83
C CYS A 232 -28.22 32.81 -17.87
N ASP A 233 -29.47 32.32 -17.85
CA ASP A 233 -30.53 32.75 -18.74
C ASP A 233 -31.60 33.56 -17.99
N TYR A 234 -31.29 34.78 -17.49
CA TYR A 234 -32.29 35.84 -17.24
C TYR A 234 -31.69 37.23 -17.29
#